data_AF-A0A945SFF6-F1
#
_entry.id   AF-A0A945SFF6-F1
#
_cell.length_a   1.000
_cell.length_b   1.000
_cell.length_c   1.000
_cell.angle_alpha   90.00
_cell.angle_beta   90.00
_cell.angle_gamma   90.00
#
_symmetry.space_group_name_H-M   'P 1'
#
loop_
_entity.id
_entity.type
_entity.pdbx_description
1 polymer ?
#
loop_
_entity_poly.entity_id
_entity_poly.type
_entity_poly.pdbx_seq_one_letter_code
_entity_poly.pdbx_strand_id
1 'polypeptide(L)'
;MGKFPTKYIFVTGGVTSSLGKGIISASLGKLLTSRGYSVTIQKLDPYINVDPGTMNPYEHGECYVTDDGSETDLDLGHYERFLNHSTSQANNVTTGRIYQTVIQKERKGDYLGKTVQIIPHITDEIKRRIQLLGETGQFDFVITEIGGTVGDIEALPYIEAVRQLKWELENSALFIHLTLVPYLAAAGELKTKPTQHSVKTLLEAGIQPDILVCRTEHHLGSDIKRKVARFCNVEREAVIESMDASTIYEVPLLMQKEGLDKIVLKKLGLEDNTEVKLEKWNAFLTNLQNPKQEITIGLVGKYVELQDAYKSISEAIIHAGAKNSCKVKVNWIHAEEINNTNAAEKLAGLKGVLVAPGFGDRGMEGKIETIKYLRENNIPFFGICLGMQSAVIEYSRNVLGLKDANSTEMNPDTSAPVINLMAEQMEIIEKGGTMRLGAYDCQLTEGSNAYKSYNKNDISERHRHRFEFNNNYKADLEKAGLIATGINPKTNLVEIVEIPTHP
;
A
#
# COMPACT_ATOMS: atom_id res chain seq x y z
N MET A 1 -8.25 28.54 -9.87
CA MET A 1 -7.12 28.38 -10.80
C MET A 1 -7.69 28.04 -12.18
N GLY A 2 -7.16 28.61 -13.27
CA GLY A 2 -7.57 28.22 -14.62
C GLY A 2 -7.13 26.78 -14.91
N LYS A 3 -7.93 26.02 -15.67
CA LYS A 3 -7.61 24.61 -15.99
C LYS A 3 -6.47 24.56 -17.01
N PHE A 4 -5.29 24.09 -16.60
CA PHE A 4 -4.14 23.87 -17.46
C PHE A 4 -4.05 22.38 -17.87
N PRO A 5 -3.29 22.03 -18.92
CA PRO A 5 -3.04 20.62 -19.26
C PRO A 5 -2.34 19.89 -18.11
N THR A 6 -2.74 18.65 -17.86
CA THR A 6 -2.16 17.79 -16.82
C THR A 6 -0.64 17.78 -16.91
N LYS A 7 0.02 17.98 -15.76
CA LYS A 7 1.47 17.94 -15.62
C LYS A 7 1.95 16.58 -15.17
N TYR A 8 3.07 16.12 -15.72
CA TYR A 8 3.64 14.81 -15.46
C TYR A 8 4.98 14.94 -14.73
N ILE A 9 5.15 14.16 -13.67
CA ILE A 9 6.38 14.16 -12.87
C ILE A 9 6.90 12.73 -12.84
N PHE A 10 8.00 12.47 -13.53
CA PHE A 10 8.62 11.15 -13.58
C PHE A 10 9.67 11.04 -12.48
N VAL A 11 9.49 10.09 -11.57
CA VAL A 11 10.38 9.86 -10.44
C VAL A 11 11.21 8.59 -10.70
N THR A 12 12.52 8.76 -10.82
CA THR A 12 13.49 7.68 -11.04
C THR A 12 14.42 7.55 -9.84
N GLY A 13 15.06 6.39 -9.70
CA GLY A 13 16.07 6.16 -8.65
C GLY A 13 17.36 5.60 -9.23
N GLY A 14 18.46 5.87 -8.57
CA GLY A 14 19.78 5.39 -8.98
C GLY A 14 20.64 4.98 -7.79
N VAL A 15 21.84 4.47 -8.05
CA VAL A 15 22.79 3.92 -7.06
C VAL A 15 22.32 2.63 -6.37
N THR A 16 21.16 2.63 -5.73
CA THR A 16 20.62 1.48 -5.01
C THR A 16 19.09 1.55 -4.94
N SER A 17 18.44 0.39 -4.74
CA SER A 17 17.02 0.32 -4.43
C SER A 17 16.75 0.85 -3.00
N SER A 18 15.48 1.00 -2.64
CA SER A 18 15.08 1.40 -1.27
C SER A 18 15.53 2.79 -0.80
N LEU A 19 15.88 3.70 -1.72
CA LEU A 19 16.17 5.12 -1.39
C LEU A 19 14.93 5.94 -0.96
N GLY A 20 13.74 5.34 -0.94
CA GLY A 20 12.50 6.01 -0.56
C GLY A 20 11.81 6.76 -1.72
N LYS A 21 11.88 6.24 -2.95
CA LYS A 21 11.15 6.81 -4.12
C LYS A 21 9.66 7.02 -3.82
N GLY A 22 8.98 5.99 -3.34
CA GLY A 22 7.55 6.07 -3.00
C GLY A 22 7.24 7.14 -1.97
N ILE A 23 8.05 7.25 -0.91
CA ILE A 23 7.86 8.26 0.13
C ILE A 23 8.11 9.68 -0.41
N ILE A 24 9.09 9.88 -1.29
CA ILE A 24 9.31 11.18 -1.92
C ILE A 24 8.18 11.55 -2.88
N SER A 25 7.72 10.61 -3.71
CA SER A 25 6.54 10.79 -4.58
C SER A 25 5.30 11.16 -3.77
N ALA A 26 5.02 10.40 -2.71
CA ALA A 26 3.90 10.62 -1.80
C ALA A 26 4.01 11.96 -1.07
N SER A 27 5.21 12.34 -0.64
CA SER A 27 5.47 13.61 0.04
C SER A 27 5.28 14.80 -0.89
N LEU A 28 5.78 14.73 -2.12
CA LEU A 28 5.53 15.76 -3.13
C LEU A 28 4.04 15.86 -3.46
N GLY A 29 3.36 14.74 -3.64
CA GLY A 29 1.92 14.73 -3.86
C GLY A 29 1.14 15.31 -2.68
N LYS A 30 1.58 15.06 -1.43
CA LYS A 30 1.02 15.70 -0.24
C LYS A 30 1.20 17.21 -0.25
N LEU A 31 2.37 17.71 -0.65
CA LEU A 31 2.63 19.15 -0.74
C LEU A 31 1.75 19.79 -1.81
N LEU A 32 1.71 19.23 -3.02
CA LEU A 32 0.89 19.73 -4.12
C LEU A 32 -0.62 19.71 -3.79
N THR A 33 -1.14 18.63 -3.20
CA THR A 33 -2.54 18.59 -2.72
C THR A 33 -2.81 19.63 -1.63
N SER A 34 -1.85 19.86 -0.74
CA SER A 34 -1.96 20.89 0.31
C SER A 34 -1.89 22.33 -0.22
N ARG A 35 -1.51 22.50 -1.49
CA ARG A 35 -1.58 23.76 -2.25
C ARG A 35 -2.86 23.92 -3.07
N GLY A 36 -3.73 22.91 -3.05
CA GLY A 36 -5.05 22.91 -3.70
C GLY A 36 -5.10 22.24 -5.08
N TYR A 37 -4.03 21.57 -5.52
CA TYR A 37 -4.02 20.83 -6.77
C TYR A 37 -4.62 19.42 -6.61
N SER A 38 -5.26 18.91 -7.66
CA SER A 38 -5.59 17.48 -7.72
C SER A 38 -4.38 16.69 -8.22
N VAL A 39 -4.00 15.66 -7.46
CA VAL A 39 -2.79 14.86 -7.72
C VAL A 39 -3.11 13.40 -7.63
N THR A 40 -2.54 12.60 -8.52
CA THR A 40 -2.51 11.14 -8.39
C THR A 40 -1.09 10.63 -8.58
N ILE A 41 -0.82 9.44 -8.03
CA ILE A 41 0.49 8.79 -8.15
C ILE A 41 0.29 7.42 -8.82
N GLN A 42 1.13 7.14 -9.79
CA GLN A 42 1.20 5.86 -10.49
C GLN A 42 2.55 5.20 -10.22
N LYS A 43 2.55 3.88 -10.00
CA LYS A 43 3.75 3.05 -9.86
C LYS A 43 3.91 2.17 -11.10
N LEU A 44 5.09 2.20 -11.70
CA LEU A 44 5.52 1.25 -12.73
C LEU A 44 6.46 0.23 -12.10
N ASP A 45 6.03 -1.03 -12.07
CA ASP A 45 6.79 -2.12 -11.48
C ASP A 45 7.50 -2.95 -12.57
N PRO A 46 8.82 -3.13 -12.48
CA PRO A 46 9.59 -3.84 -13.50
C PRO A 46 9.45 -5.35 -13.46
N TYR A 47 8.82 -5.93 -12.44
CA TYR A 47 8.63 -7.37 -12.33
C TYR A 47 7.65 -7.96 -13.37
N ILE A 48 7.83 -9.24 -13.68
CA ILE A 48 7.11 -9.95 -14.75
C ILE A 48 5.71 -10.41 -14.31
N ASN A 49 5.43 -10.48 -13.00
CA ASN A 49 4.10 -10.81 -12.51
C ASN A 49 3.05 -9.79 -13.04
N VAL A 50 1.88 -10.28 -13.44
CA VAL A 50 0.77 -9.42 -13.94
C VAL A 50 0.16 -8.58 -12.82
N ASP A 51 0.21 -9.10 -11.61
CA ASP A 51 -0.18 -8.52 -10.34
C ASP A 51 0.63 -9.21 -9.23
N PRO A 52 0.70 -8.65 -8.02
CA PRO A 52 1.42 -9.27 -6.91
C PRO A 52 0.59 -10.36 -6.20
N GLY A 53 -0.59 -10.72 -6.69
CA GLY A 53 -1.49 -11.68 -6.04
C GLY A 53 -0.87 -13.07 -5.86
N THR A 54 0.08 -13.44 -6.73
CA THR A 54 0.83 -14.71 -6.70
C THR A 54 2.17 -14.62 -5.97
N MET A 55 2.56 -13.44 -5.50
CA MET A 55 3.85 -13.23 -4.84
C MET A 55 3.78 -13.64 -3.36
N ASN A 56 4.90 -14.13 -2.84
CA ASN A 56 5.00 -14.44 -1.42
C ASN A 56 5.09 -13.15 -0.61
N PRO A 57 4.23 -12.96 0.42
CA PRO A 57 4.30 -11.76 1.25
C PRO A 57 5.65 -11.54 1.96
N TYR A 58 6.45 -12.60 2.19
CA TYR A 58 7.81 -12.45 2.75
C TYR A 58 8.83 -11.85 1.78
N GLU A 59 8.54 -11.84 0.47
CA GLU A 59 9.47 -11.33 -0.53
C GLU A 59 9.09 -9.91 -0.96
N HIS A 60 7.79 -9.61 -1.00
CA HIS A 60 7.28 -8.38 -1.60
C HIS A 60 6.39 -7.54 -0.65
N GLY A 61 6.25 -7.94 0.61
CA GLY A 61 5.35 -7.29 1.56
C GLY A 61 3.87 -7.61 1.30
N GLU A 62 2.99 -6.77 1.81
CA GLU A 62 1.55 -6.96 1.62
C GLU A 62 1.12 -6.76 0.15
N CYS A 63 0.09 -7.51 -0.26
CA CYS A 63 -0.65 -7.20 -1.48
C CYS A 63 -1.74 -6.18 -1.13
N TYR A 64 -1.65 -4.98 -1.70
CA TYR A 64 -2.63 -3.92 -1.51
C TYR A 64 -3.81 -4.13 -2.45
N VAL A 65 -5.02 -3.81 -1.99
CA VAL A 65 -6.25 -3.93 -2.79
C VAL A 65 -6.89 -2.56 -2.92
N THR A 66 -7.27 -2.20 -4.14
CA THR A 66 -7.99 -0.95 -4.47
C THR A 66 -9.50 -1.15 -4.47
N ASP A 67 -10.28 -0.06 -4.49
CA ASP A 67 -11.75 -0.13 -4.49
C ASP A 67 -12.30 -0.90 -5.71
N ASP A 68 -11.61 -0.82 -6.85
CA ASP A 68 -11.97 -1.52 -8.10
C ASP A 68 -11.55 -2.99 -8.14
N GLY A 69 -10.99 -3.52 -7.05
CA GLY A 69 -10.63 -4.93 -6.91
C GLY A 69 -9.31 -5.30 -7.57
N SER A 70 -8.43 -4.33 -7.82
CA SER A 70 -7.08 -4.62 -8.29
C SER A 70 -6.18 -5.00 -7.13
N GLU A 71 -5.46 -6.10 -7.30
CA GLU A 71 -4.31 -6.46 -6.48
C GLU A 71 -3.08 -5.70 -6.99
N THR A 72 -2.41 -4.98 -6.09
CA THR A 72 -1.34 -4.04 -6.44
C THR A 72 -0.21 -4.07 -5.42
N ASP A 73 0.91 -3.47 -5.80
CA ASP A 73 2.06 -3.29 -4.90
C ASP A 73 1.68 -2.47 -3.65
N LEU A 74 2.40 -2.71 -2.54
CA LEU A 74 2.18 -2.04 -1.25
C LEU A 74 2.32 -0.51 -1.32
N ASP A 75 3.07 -0.01 -2.30
CA ASP A 75 3.31 1.42 -2.46
C ASP A 75 2.02 2.22 -2.72
N LEU A 76 1.01 1.61 -3.35
CA LEU A 76 -0.28 2.27 -3.54
C LEU A 76 -0.94 2.61 -2.20
N GLY A 77 -0.74 1.77 -1.18
CA GLY A 77 -1.16 2.08 0.18
C GLY A 77 -0.46 3.34 0.73
N HIS A 78 0.82 3.54 0.43
CA HIS A 78 1.52 4.77 0.82
C HIS A 78 0.92 6.00 0.13
N TYR A 79 0.57 5.89 -1.14
CA TYR A 79 -0.02 6.98 -1.90
C TYR A 79 -1.41 7.35 -1.36
N GLU A 80 -2.29 6.37 -1.15
CA GLU A 80 -3.61 6.63 -0.57
C GLU A 80 -3.52 7.26 0.81
N ARG A 81 -2.62 6.77 1.68
CA ARG A 81 -2.41 7.31 3.03
C ARG A 81 -1.96 8.77 3.02
N PHE A 82 -1.09 9.17 2.09
CA PHE A 82 -0.57 10.54 2.02
C PHE A 82 -1.55 11.49 1.32
N LEU A 83 -2.21 11.02 0.26
CA LEU A 83 -3.04 11.88 -0.59
C LEU A 83 -4.51 11.90 -0.16
N ASN A 84 -4.93 10.95 0.69
CA ASN A 84 -6.31 10.82 1.19
C ASN A 84 -7.34 10.74 0.05
N HIS A 85 -7.05 9.94 -0.98
CA HIS A 85 -7.98 9.54 -2.04
C HIS A 85 -7.67 8.12 -2.50
N SER A 86 -8.69 7.43 -3.02
CA SER A 86 -8.54 6.08 -3.55
C SER A 86 -7.78 6.04 -4.87
N THR A 87 -6.93 5.05 -5.01
CA THR A 87 -6.28 4.66 -6.26
C THR A 87 -7.06 3.54 -6.94
N SER A 88 -6.72 3.28 -8.21
CA SER A 88 -7.37 2.28 -9.06
C SER A 88 -6.34 1.40 -9.75
N GLN A 89 -6.80 0.44 -10.57
CA GLN A 89 -5.95 -0.38 -11.43
C GLN A 89 -4.99 0.47 -12.29
N ALA A 90 -5.42 1.66 -12.69
CA ALA A 90 -4.61 2.55 -13.52
C ALA A 90 -3.38 3.10 -12.78
N ASN A 91 -3.36 3.05 -11.44
CA ASN A 91 -2.26 3.53 -10.61
C ASN A 91 -1.14 2.50 -10.44
N ASN A 92 -1.32 1.23 -10.84
CA ASN A 92 -0.28 0.21 -10.81
C ASN A 92 -0.12 -0.47 -12.17
N VAL A 93 1.08 -0.39 -12.73
CA VAL A 93 1.40 -0.95 -14.04
C VAL A 93 2.63 -1.85 -13.90
N THR A 94 2.52 -3.09 -14.33
CA THR A 94 3.62 -4.07 -14.24
C THR A 94 4.12 -4.45 -15.63
N THR A 95 5.38 -4.88 -15.73
CA THR A 95 5.95 -5.40 -16.97
C THR A 95 5.12 -6.57 -17.49
N GLY A 96 4.71 -7.48 -16.60
CA GLY A 96 3.83 -8.59 -16.92
C GLY A 96 2.57 -8.18 -17.65
N ARG A 97 1.85 -7.18 -17.11
CA ARG A 97 0.59 -6.68 -17.67
C ARG A 97 0.78 -6.00 -19.02
N ILE A 98 1.86 -5.23 -19.18
CA ILE A 98 2.20 -4.57 -20.45
C ILE A 98 2.46 -5.62 -21.54
N TYR A 99 3.35 -6.58 -21.25
CA TYR A 99 3.74 -7.60 -22.21
C TYR A 99 2.55 -8.50 -22.56
N GLN A 100 1.75 -8.90 -21.55
CA GLN A 100 0.52 -9.65 -21.79
C GLN A 100 -0.44 -8.89 -22.71
N THR A 101 -0.63 -7.58 -22.48
CA THR A 101 -1.51 -6.74 -23.32
C THR A 101 -1.01 -6.69 -24.77
N VAL A 102 0.28 -6.44 -24.98
CA VAL A 102 0.86 -6.34 -26.33
C VAL A 102 0.82 -7.69 -27.06
N ILE A 103 1.14 -8.79 -26.39
CA ILE A 103 1.06 -10.14 -26.96
C ILE A 103 -0.38 -10.49 -27.34
N GLN A 104 -1.37 -10.14 -26.50
CA GLN A 104 -2.77 -10.39 -26.80
C GLN A 104 -3.27 -9.57 -28.02
N LYS A 105 -2.88 -8.30 -28.13
CA LYS A 105 -3.18 -7.45 -29.31
C LYS A 105 -2.57 -8.06 -30.58
N GLU A 106 -1.35 -8.56 -30.48
CA GLU A 106 -0.67 -9.24 -31.60
C GLU A 106 -1.42 -10.50 -32.04
N ARG A 107 -1.81 -11.38 -31.11
CA ARG A 107 -2.59 -12.59 -31.42
C ARG A 107 -3.96 -12.29 -32.01
N LYS A 108 -4.57 -11.15 -31.68
CA LYS A 108 -5.86 -10.69 -32.25
C LYS A 108 -5.72 -10.08 -33.65
N GLY A 109 -4.50 -9.81 -34.10
CA GLY A 109 -4.23 -9.21 -35.41
C GLY A 109 -4.24 -7.68 -35.41
N ASP A 110 -4.22 -7.02 -34.24
CA ASP A 110 -4.32 -5.55 -34.11
C ASP A 110 -3.12 -4.83 -34.78
N TYR A 111 -1.98 -5.53 -34.93
CA TYR A 111 -0.78 -5.00 -35.60
C TYR A 111 -0.70 -5.35 -37.10
N LEU A 112 -1.79 -5.83 -37.70
CA LEU A 112 -1.93 -6.07 -39.15
C LEU A 112 -0.82 -6.97 -39.74
N GLY A 113 -0.38 -7.97 -38.98
CA GLY A 113 0.67 -8.92 -39.37
C GLY A 113 2.08 -8.34 -39.43
N LYS A 114 2.30 -7.10 -38.97
CA LYS A 114 3.64 -6.50 -38.86
C LYS A 114 4.38 -7.02 -37.62
N THR A 115 5.71 -6.94 -37.66
CA THR A 115 6.58 -7.33 -36.55
C THR A 115 6.34 -6.48 -35.31
N VAL A 116 6.08 -7.13 -34.18
CA VAL A 116 5.98 -6.50 -32.86
C VAL A 116 7.34 -6.47 -32.18
N GLN A 117 7.67 -5.34 -31.56
CA GLN A 117 9.00 -4.99 -31.03
C GLN A 117 8.87 -4.20 -29.72
N ILE A 118 9.95 -4.14 -28.92
CA ILE A 118 9.97 -3.31 -27.70
C ILE A 118 9.69 -1.84 -28.04
N ILE A 119 10.39 -1.30 -29.04
CA ILE A 119 10.12 0.02 -29.60
C ILE A 119 9.50 -0.18 -30.98
N PRO A 120 8.30 0.36 -31.28
CA PRO A 120 7.53 1.26 -30.41
C PRO A 120 6.49 0.53 -29.53
N HIS A 121 6.16 -0.75 -29.77
CA HIS A 121 4.94 -1.36 -29.25
C HIS A 121 4.87 -1.48 -27.71
N ILE A 122 5.96 -1.88 -27.04
CA ILE A 122 6.00 -1.94 -25.57
C ILE A 122 6.06 -0.53 -25.00
N THR A 123 6.90 0.34 -25.56
CA THR A 123 7.02 1.74 -25.11
C THR A 123 5.72 2.53 -25.29
N ASP A 124 4.97 2.29 -26.36
CA ASP A 124 3.68 2.92 -26.61
C ASP A 124 2.60 2.42 -25.65
N GLU A 125 2.60 1.12 -25.31
CA GLU A 125 1.69 0.61 -24.29
C GLU A 125 2.04 1.20 -22.90
N ILE A 126 3.32 1.38 -22.57
CA ILE A 126 3.74 2.08 -21.35
C ILE A 126 3.25 3.53 -21.36
N LYS A 127 3.53 4.30 -22.42
CA LYS A 127 3.08 5.70 -22.55
C LYS A 127 1.57 5.82 -22.42
N ARG A 128 0.82 4.94 -23.09
CA ARG A 128 -0.63 4.87 -23.00
C ARG A 128 -1.08 4.69 -21.55
N ARG A 129 -0.49 3.73 -20.82
CA ARG A 129 -0.84 3.46 -19.41
C ARG A 129 -0.55 4.66 -18.50
N ILE A 130 0.54 5.39 -18.75
CA ILE A 130 0.88 6.61 -18.01
C ILE A 130 -0.15 7.72 -18.24
N GLN A 131 -0.60 7.90 -19.48
CA GLN A 131 -1.51 8.99 -19.85
C GLN A 131 -2.96 8.75 -19.42
N LEU A 132 -3.39 7.49 -19.22
CA LEU A 132 -4.78 7.15 -18.86
C LEU A 132 -5.36 8.01 -17.73
N LEU A 133 -4.59 8.22 -16.64
CA LEU A 133 -5.05 9.01 -15.50
C LEU A 133 -5.15 10.50 -15.85
N GLY A 134 -4.20 11.03 -16.62
CA GLY A 134 -4.20 12.43 -17.04
C GLY A 134 -5.32 12.75 -18.04
N GLU A 135 -5.67 11.80 -18.91
CA GLU A 135 -6.75 11.92 -19.90
C GLU A 135 -8.15 11.98 -19.27
N THR A 136 -8.32 11.55 -18.02
CA THR A 136 -9.58 11.71 -17.28
C THR A 136 -9.97 13.17 -17.06
N GLY A 137 -9.00 14.09 -17.11
CA GLY A 137 -9.19 15.51 -16.83
C GLY A 137 -9.53 15.82 -15.36
N GLN A 138 -9.30 14.87 -14.45
CA GLN A 138 -9.54 14.99 -12.99
C GLN A 138 -8.31 15.46 -12.21
N PHE A 139 -7.10 15.21 -12.74
CA PHE A 139 -5.83 15.47 -12.06
C PHE A 139 -5.05 16.59 -12.73
N ASP A 140 -4.59 17.57 -11.94
CA ASP A 140 -3.64 18.60 -12.35
C ASP A 140 -2.23 18.01 -12.50
N PHE A 141 -1.87 17.04 -11.63
CA PHE A 141 -0.58 16.35 -11.63
C PHE A 141 -0.72 14.83 -11.61
N VAL A 142 0.05 14.17 -12.46
CA VAL A 142 0.30 12.73 -12.42
C VAL A 142 1.77 12.51 -12.09
N ILE A 143 2.05 11.98 -10.91
CA ILE A 143 3.41 11.59 -10.50
C ILE A 143 3.57 10.11 -10.84
N THR A 144 4.51 9.77 -11.71
CA THR A 144 4.80 8.38 -12.08
C THR A 144 6.13 7.96 -11.47
N GLU A 145 6.09 7.11 -10.46
CA GLU A 145 7.26 6.42 -9.95
C GLU A 145 7.65 5.27 -10.87
N ILE A 146 8.92 5.26 -11.28
CA ILE A 146 9.53 4.18 -12.04
C ILE A 146 10.29 3.29 -11.06
N GLY A 147 9.79 2.07 -10.88
CA GLY A 147 10.41 1.03 -10.08
C GLY A 147 11.77 0.59 -10.65
N GLY A 148 12.51 -0.17 -9.84
CA GLY A 148 13.89 -0.55 -10.15
C GLY A 148 14.90 0.58 -9.97
N THR A 149 16.11 0.37 -10.48
CA THR A 149 17.22 1.34 -10.47
C THR A 149 17.63 1.66 -11.91
N VAL A 150 17.90 2.93 -12.20
CA VAL A 150 18.43 3.36 -13.49
C VAL A 150 19.76 2.64 -13.74
N GLY A 151 19.85 1.95 -14.89
CA GLY A 151 20.97 1.10 -15.26
C GLY A 151 20.61 -0.39 -15.28
N ASP A 152 19.55 -0.79 -14.58
CA ASP A 152 19.06 -2.17 -14.60
C ASP A 152 18.30 -2.47 -15.89
N ILE A 153 18.46 -3.70 -16.41
CA ILE A 153 17.86 -4.15 -17.67
C ILE A 153 16.33 -4.05 -17.62
N GLU A 154 15.75 -4.39 -16.48
CA GLU A 154 14.30 -4.43 -16.27
C GLU A 154 13.62 -3.05 -16.38
N ALA A 155 14.36 -1.96 -16.13
CA ALA A 155 13.83 -0.59 -16.20
C ALA A 155 13.96 0.05 -17.58
N LEU A 156 14.76 -0.53 -18.50
CA LEU A 156 15.07 0.08 -19.80
C LEU A 156 13.82 0.44 -20.63
N PRO A 157 12.78 -0.41 -20.75
CA PRO A 157 11.58 -0.05 -21.51
C PRO A 157 10.84 1.14 -20.89
N TYR A 158 10.79 1.23 -19.55
CA TYR A 158 10.15 2.36 -18.86
C TYR A 158 10.91 3.66 -19.08
N ILE A 159 12.23 3.62 -18.93
CA ILE A 159 13.10 4.78 -19.14
C ILE A 159 12.96 5.31 -20.56
N GLU A 160 12.98 4.43 -21.57
CA GLU A 160 12.76 4.87 -22.97
C GLU A 160 11.35 5.43 -23.19
N ALA A 161 10.32 4.82 -22.62
CA ALA A 161 8.94 5.30 -22.75
C ALA A 161 8.77 6.70 -22.16
N VAL A 162 9.27 6.97 -20.95
CA VAL A 162 9.14 8.30 -20.34
C VAL A 162 10.04 9.34 -20.99
N ARG A 163 11.17 8.93 -21.59
CA ARG A 163 12.03 9.80 -22.41
C ARG A 163 11.26 10.28 -23.65
N GLN A 164 10.61 9.38 -24.38
CA GLN A 164 9.73 9.73 -25.50
C GLN A 164 8.57 10.61 -25.03
N LEU A 165 7.94 10.24 -23.92
CA LEU A 165 6.77 10.95 -23.40
C LEU A 165 7.11 12.39 -22.96
N LYS A 166 8.27 12.63 -22.33
CA LYS A 166 8.72 14.00 -22.02
C LYS A 166 8.91 14.82 -23.30
N TRP A 167 9.40 14.22 -24.38
CA TRP A 167 9.52 14.91 -25.68
C TRP A 167 8.14 15.26 -26.25
N GLU A 168 7.17 14.36 -26.15
CA GLU A 168 5.78 14.56 -26.62
C GLU A 168 5.00 15.59 -25.78
N LEU A 169 5.27 15.67 -24.47
CA LEU A 169 4.58 16.55 -23.51
C LEU A 169 5.22 17.94 -23.35
N GLU A 170 6.35 18.18 -23.99
CA GLU A 170 7.11 19.44 -23.94
C GLU A 170 7.28 19.97 -22.49
N ASN A 171 6.77 21.17 -22.21
CA ASN A 171 6.88 21.85 -20.91
C ASN A 171 5.88 21.34 -19.86
N SER A 172 5.17 20.25 -20.13
CA SER A 172 4.22 19.64 -19.20
C SER A 172 4.78 18.41 -18.48
N ALA A 173 6.08 18.12 -18.63
CA ALA A 173 6.73 17.02 -17.93
C ALA A 173 8.10 17.38 -17.37
N LEU A 174 8.45 16.81 -16.20
CA LEU A 174 9.79 16.88 -15.63
C LEU A 174 10.24 15.56 -15.02
N PHE A 175 11.55 15.45 -14.77
CA PHE A 175 12.22 14.33 -14.14
C PHE A 175 12.77 14.72 -12.77
N ILE A 176 12.38 13.95 -11.76
CA ILE A 176 13.02 13.92 -10.44
C ILE A 176 13.85 12.65 -10.36
N HIS A 177 15.14 12.77 -10.05
CA HIS A 177 16.02 11.62 -9.89
C HIS A 177 16.52 11.53 -8.44
N LEU A 178 16.14 10.45 -7.76
CA LEU A 178 16.64 10.11 -6.44
C LEU A 178 17.99 9.42 -6.54
N THR A 179 18.89 9.81 -5.65
CA THR A 179 20.27 9.33 -5.61
C THR A 179 20.79 9.28 -4.18
N LEU A 180 21.91 8.60 -3.95
CA LEU A 180 22.56 8.51 -2.64
C LEU A 180 23.83 9.38 -2.58
N VAL A 181 23.96 10.13 -1.49
CA VAL A 181 25.20 10.80 -1.08
C VAL A 181 25.67 10.16 0.24
N PRO A 182 26.45 9.06 0.16
CA PRO A 182 26.84 8.32 1.34
C PRO A 182 27.93 9.05 2.12
N TYR A 183 27.93 8.81 3.43
CA TYR A 183 28.99 9.24 4.33
C TYR A 183 29.99 8.10 4.55
N LEU A 184 31.28 8.38 4.33
CA LEU A 184 32.34 7.40 4.61
C LEU A 184 32.93 7.67 5.99
N ALA A 185 32.48 6.91 7.00
CA ALA A 185 32.91 7.08 8.39
C ALA A 185 34.44 7.06 8.56
N ALA A 186 35.14 6.17 7.84
CA ALA A 186 36.61 6.07 7.90
C ALA A 186 37.33 7.34 7.37
N ALA A 187 36.72 8.08 6.46
CA ALA A 187 37.28 9.29 5.86
C ALA A 187 36.66 10.59 6.43
N GLY A 188 35.58 10.49 7.20
CA GLY A 188 34.88 11.63 7.79
C GLY A 188 34.22 12.56 6.76
N GLU A 189 33.85 12.07 5.57
CA GLU A 189 33.35 12.92 4.49
C GLU A 189 32.20 12.31 3.67
N LEU A 190 31.37 13.21 3.13
CA LEU A 190 30.28 12.88 2.20
C LEU A 190 30.81 12.73 0.77
N LYS A 191 30.35 11.69 0.06
CA LYS A 191 30.80 11.40 -1.31
C LYS A 191 29.72 11.67 -2.35
N THR A 192 29.99 12.64 -3.21
CA THR A 192 29.08 12.99 -4.33
C THR A 192 29.24 12.11 -5.57
N LYS A 193 30.24 11.22 -5.62
CA LYS A 193 30.58 10.46 -6.83
C LYS A 193 29.47 9.49 -7.25
N PRO A 194 28.85 8.72 -6.33
CA PRO A 194 27.72 7.85 -6.70
C PRO A 194 26.62 8.62 -7.41
N THR A 195 26.27 9.82 -6.92
CA THR A 195 25.30 10.71 -7.56
C THR A 195 25.74 11.15 -8.97
N GLN A 196 27.00 11.51 -9.16
CA GLN A 196 27.52 11.92 -10.48
C GLN A 196 27.44 10.78 -11.49
N HIS A 197 27.81 9.55 -11.09
CA HIS A 197 27.71 8.38 -11.96
C HIS A 197 26.26 8.02 -12.26
N SER A 198 25.38 8.09 -11.26
CA SER A 198 23.94 7.83 -11.43
C SER A 198 23.30 8.75 -12.47
N VAL A 199 23.58 10.06 -12.37
CA VAL A 199 23.10 11.04 -13.35
C VAL A 199 23.71 10.79 -14.72
N LYS A 200 24.98 10.40 -14.80
CA LYS A 200 25.61 10.04 -16.07
C LYS A 200 24.89 8.86 -16.74
N THR A 201 24.54 7.81 -16.00
CA THR A 201 23.79 6.67 -16.54
C THR A 201 22.40 7.09 -17.05
N LEU A 202 21.72 7.99 -16.33
CA LEU A 202 20.44 8.53 -16.79
C LEU A 202 20.59 9.36 -18.07
N LEU A 203 21.67 10.14 -18.19
CA LEU A 203 22.01 10.91 -19.39
C LEU A 203 22.38 10.01 -20.58
N GLU A 204 23.07 8.88 -20.35
CA GLU A 204 23.37 7.87 -21.37
C GLU A 204 22.07 7.27 -21.95
N ALA A 205 21.00 7.22 -21.15
CA ALA A 205 19.65 6.86 -21.61
C ALA A 205 18.87 8.03 -22.24
N GLY A 206 19.50 9.20 -22.42
CA GLY A 206 18.89 10.36 -23.06
C GLY A 206 17.99 11.22 -22.15
N ILE A 207 18.10 11.06 -20.83
CA ILE A 207 17.30 11.82 -19.86
C ILE A 207 18.19 12.75 -19.03
N GLN A 208 17.94 14.06 -19.13
CA GLN A 208 18.48 15.05 -18.20
C GLN A 208 17.49 15.21 -17.02
N PRO A 209 17.90 14.93 -15.77
CA PRO A 209 17.06 15.22 -14.62
C PRO A 209 16.88 16.72 -14.43
N ASP A 210 15.68 17.14 -14.06
CA ASP A 210 15.36 18.55 -13.75
C ASP A 210 15.61 18.86 -12.27
N ILE A 211 15.39 17.86 -11.40
CA ILE A 211 15.56 17.93 -9.95
C ILE A 211 16.30 16.68 -9.47
N LEU A 212 17.25 16.87 -8.55
CA LEU A 212 17.94 15.79 -7.85
C LEU A 212 17.48 15.77 -6.40
N VAL A 213 17.09 14.59 -5.92
CA VAL A 213 16.81 14.34 -4.52
C VAL A 213 17.93 13.47 -3.96
N CYS A 214 18.80 14.09 -3.18
CA CYS A 214 20.00 13.47 -2.63
C CYS A 214 19.72 12.89 -1.24
N ARG A 215 19.49 11.57 -1.18
CA ARG A 215 19.36 10.83 0.07
C ARG A 215 20.68 10.84 0.83
N THR A 216 20.65 11.13 2.12
CA THR A 216 21.85 11.19 2.96
C THR A 216 21.56 11.08 4.45
N GLU A 217 22.54 10.63 5.22
CA GLU A 217 22.50 10.58 6.69
C GLU A 217 22.92 11.91 7.34
N HIS A 218 23.67 12.76 6.60
CA HIS A 218 24.23 14.01 7.12
C HIS A 218 23.88 15.20 6.23
N HIS A 219 23.74 16.38 6.84
CA HIS A 219 23.42 17.62 6.13
C HIS A 219 24.42 17.94 5.01
N LEU A 220 23.89 18.18 3.81
CA LEU A 220 24.58 18.62 2.62
C LEU A 220 24.82 20.13 2.69
N GLY A 221 26.02 20.50 3.17
CA GLY A 221 26.46 21.90 3.11
C GLY A 221 26.40 22.50 1.70
N SER A 222 26.39 23.83 1.61
CA SER A 222 26.23 24.57 0.35
C SER A 222 27.25 24.21 -0.72
N ASP A 223 28.47 23.83 -0.32
CA ASP A 223 29.53 23.44 -1.25
C ASP A 223 29.28 22.09 -1.90
N ILE A 224 28.70 21.14 -1.16
CA ILE A 224 28.30 19.83 -1.68
C ILE A 224 27.15 20.02 -2.67
N LYS A 225 26.11 20.77 -2.30
CA LYS A 225 24.98 21.06 -3.22
C LYS A 225 25.46 21.76 -4.50
N ARG A 226 26.35 22.76 -4.38
CA ARG A 226 26.96 23.45 -5.54
C ARG A 226 27.77 22.50 -6.41
N LYS A 227 28.53 21.59 -5.79
CA LYS A 227 29.33 20.59 -6.48
C LYS A 227 28.42 19.63 -7.26
N VAL A 228 27.41 19.05 -6.61
CA VAL A 228 26.44 18.16 -7.25
C VAL A 228 25.76 18.87 -8.42
N ALA A 229 25.24 20.09 -8.21
CA ALA A 229 24.60 20.90 -9.24
C ALA A 229 25.49 21.08 -10.48
N ARG A 230 26.74 21.51 -10.27
CA ARG A 230 27.71 21.74 -11.35
C ARG A 230 28.06 20.45 -12.11
N PHE A 231 28.31 19.35 -11.40
CA PHE A 231 28.73 18.10 -12.04
C PHE A 231 27.58 17.34 -12.71
N CYS A 232 26.34 17.57 -12.27
CA CYS A 232 25.15 16.91 -12.80
C CYS A 232 24.35 17.81 -13.76
N ASN A 233 24.87 19.02 -14.04
CA ASN A 233 24.25 20.00 -14.92
C ASN A 233 22.80 20.35 -14.53
N VAL A 234 22.55 20.56 -13.24
CA VAL A 234 21.24 21.02 -12.73
C VAL A 234 21.37 22.35 -11.99
N GLU A 235 20.26 23.08 -11.85
CA GLU A 235 20.22 24.32 -11.06
C GLU A 235 20.55 24.03 -9.59
N ARG A 236 21.25 24.97 -8.91
CA ARG A 236 21.67 24.77 -7.51
C ARG A 236 20.50 24.52 -6.57
N GLU A 237 19.40 25.25 -6.77
CA GLU A 237 18.18 25.07 -5.98
C GLU A 237 17.50 23.73 -6.25
N ALA A 238 17.68 23.15 -7.44
CA ALA A 238 17.13 21.85 -7.81
C ALA A 238 17.92 20.66 -7.22
N VAL A 239 18.89 20.90 -6.33
CA VAL A 239 19.56 19.87 -5.53
C VAL A 239 18.94 19.86 -4.14
N ILE A 240 17.99 18.95 -3.96
CA ILE A 240 17.18 18.77 -2.76
C ILE A 240 17.86 17.78 -1.82
N GLU A 241 18.07 18.17 -0.59
CA GLU A 241 18.51 17.27 0.46
C GLU A 241 17.37 16.40 0.98
N SER A 242 17.56 15.08 1.00
CA SER A 242 16.65 14.15 1.65
C SER A 242 17.37 13.46 2.80
N MET A 243 17.31 14.08 3.98
CA MET A 243 17.87 13.50 5.20
C MET A 243 17.02 12.34 5.73
N ASP A 244 17.69 11.42 6.44
CA ASP A 244 17.00 10.45 7.28
C ASP A 244 16.05 11.14 8.26
N ALA A 245 14.80 10.67 8.26
CA ALA A 245 13.73 11.17 9.10
C ALA A 245 13.36 10.12 10.14
N SER A 246 12.91 10.54 11.32
CA SER A 246 12.51 9.61 12.39
C SER A 246 11.21 8.87 12.03
N THR A 247 10.41 9.47 11.16
CA THR A 247 9.20 8.88 10.61
C THR A 247 8.95 9.37 9.19
N ILE A 248 8.31 8.53 8.36
CA ILE A 248 7.93 8.88 6.99
C ILE A 248 7.03 10.13 6.94
N TYR A 249 6.30 10.41 8.02
CA TYR A 249 5.39 11.54 8.11
C TYR A 249 6.12 12.89 8.23
N GLU A 250 7.40 12.91 8.60
CA GLU A 250 8.20 14.15 8.62
C GLU A 250 8.69 14.54 7.23
N VAL A 251 8.78 13.59 6.30
CA VAL A 251 9.38 13.81 4.98
C VAL A 251 8.70 14.94 4.19
N PRO A 252 7.35 15.08 4.17
CA PRO A 252 6.72 16.25 3.53
C PRO A 252 7.23 17.59 4.07
N LEU A 253 7.45 17.71 5.38
CA LEU A 253 7.94 18.95 6.00
C LEU A 253 9.40 19.23 5.62
N LEU A 254 10.23 18.19 5.57
CA LEU A 254 11.62 18.30 5.14
C LEU A 254 11.71 18.70 3.66
N MET A 255 10.89 18.10 2.80
CA MET A 255 10.83 18.43 1.37
C MET A 255 10.28 19.85 1.13
N GLN A 256 9.31 20.29 1.93
CA GLN A 256 8.81 21.67 1.90
C GLN A 256 9.90 22.67 2.29
N LYS A 257 10.66 22.36 3.35
CA LYS A 257 11.78 23.20 3.81
C LYS A 257 12.86 23.34 2.75
N GLU A 258 13.14 22.28 1.99
CA GLU A 258 14.06 22.29 0.85
C GLU A 258 13.46 22.91 -0.42
N GLY A 259 12.15 23.22 -0.43
CA GLY A 259 11.48 23.90 -1.54
C GLY A 259 11.17 23.02 -2.74
N LEU A 260 11.09 21.69 -2.56
CA LEU A 260 10.86 20.72 -3.64
C LEU A 260 9.62 21.07 -4.47
N ASP A 261 8.50 21.32 -3.80
CA ASP A 261 7.22 21.67 -4.41
C ASP A 261 7.29 23.00 -5.19
N LYS A 262 7.98 24.01 -4.65
CA LYS A 262 8.19 25.29 -5.35
C LYS A 262 8.99 25.14 -6.63
N ILE A 263 10.06 24.34 -6.60
CA ILE A 263 10.90 24.10 -7.78
C ILE A 263 10.12 23.31 -8.82
N VAL A 264 9.29 22.35 -8.41
CA VAL A 264 8.38 21.63 -9.32
C VAL A 264 7.43 22.61 -10.02
N LEU A 265 6.77 23.53 -9.29
CA LEU A 265 5.91 24.55 -9.89
C LEU A 265 6.67 25.45 -10.86
N LYS A 266 7.86 25.95 -10.46
CA LYS A 266 8.72 26.78 -11.30
C LYS A 266 9.09 26.07 -12.61
N LYS A 267 9.55 24.81 -12.53
CA LYS A 267 9.99 24.02 -13.70
C LYS A 267 8.84 23.68 -14.66
N LEU A 268 7.60 23.61 -14.16
CA LEU A 268 6.40 23.36 -14.97
C LEU A 268 5.69 24.65 -15.42
N GLY A 269 6.27 25.81 -15.16
CA GLY A 269 5.75 27.12 -15.56
C GLY A 269 4.48 27.54 -14.82
N LEU A 270 4.30 27.09 -13.57
CA LEU A 270 3.15 27.41 -12.73
C LEU A 270 3.52 28.49 -11.70
N GLU A 271 2.53 29.30 -11.33
CA GLU A 271 2.71 30.37 -10.34
C GLU A 271 2.82 29.81 -8.90
N ASP A 272 3.82 30.28 -8.16
CA ASP A 272 3.97 30.05 -6.71
C ASP A 272 3.11 31.07 -5.93
N ASN A 273 1.78 30.96 -6.04
CA ASN A 273 0.83 31.90 -5.44
C ASN A 273 -0.06 31.31 -4.33
N THR A 274 0.06 30.00 -4.06
CA THR A 274 -0.67 29.30 -3.01
C THR A 274 0.25 28.84 -1.88
N GLU A 275 -0.12 29.12 -0.64
CA GLU A 275 0.58 28.58 0.53
C GLU A 275 0.21 27.10 0.76
N VAL A 276 1.18 26.33 1.26
CA VAL A 276 1.00 24.92 1.60
C VAL A 276 0.32 24.81 2.97
N LYS A 277 -0.87 24.19 3.02
CA LYS A 277 -1.67 24.03 4.24
C LYS A 277 -1.49 22.66 4.89
N LEU A 278 -0.65 22.58 5.93
CA LEU A 278 -0.28 21.33 6.62
C LEU A 278 -0.75 21.27 8.09
N GLU A 279 -1.73 22.06 8.50
CA GLU A 279 -2.17 22.17 9.91
C GLU A 279 -2.60 20.81 10.49
N LYS A 280 -3.41 20.05 9.74
CA LYS A 280 -3.84 18.70 10.15
C LYS A 280 -2.66 17.72 10.23
N TRP A 281 -1.71 17.85 9.30
CA TRP A 281 -0.53 16.99 9.24
C TRP A 281 0.42 17.26 10.41
N ASN A 282 0.65 18.55 10.73
CA ASN A 282 1.43 18.98 11.87
C ASN A 282 0.79 18.57 13.20
N ALA A 283 -0.54 18.66 13.32
CA ALA A 283 -1.26 18.18 14.50
C ALA A 283 -1.11 16.65 14.68
N PHE A 284 -1.22 15.89 13.59
CA PHE A 284 -0.96 14.45 13.59
C PHE A 284 0.47 14.12 14.05
N LEU A 285 1.47 14.77 13.46
CA LEU A 285 2.88 14.59 13.82
C LEU A 285 3.15 14.94 15.29
N THR A 286 2.55 16.04 15.76
CA THR A 286 2.69 16.47 17.16
C THR A 286 2.21 15.39 18.12
N ASN A 287 1.05 14.78 17.86
CA ASN A 287 0.53 13.71 18.69
C ASN A 287 1.33 12.41 18.57
N LEU A 288 1.85 12.11 17.38
CA LEU A 288 2.70 10.94 17.15
C LEU A 288 4.01 11.03 17.94
N GLN A 289 4.62 12.22 17.97
CA GLN A 289 5.90 12.48 18.64
C GLN A 289 5.76 12.70 20.14
N ASN A 290 4.60 13.19 20.60
CA ASN A 290 4.33 13.52 22.00
C ASN A 290 3.12 12.74 22.55
N PRO A 291 3.19 11.40 22.62
CA PRO A 291 2.13 10.59 23.19
C PRO A 291 1.99 10.83 24.70
N LYS A 292 0.76 10.83 25.21
CA LYS A 292 0.44 11.00 26.64
C LYS A 292 0.44 9.67 27.41
N GLN A 293 0.29 8.57 26.70
CA GLN A 293 0.19 7.23 27.24
C GLN A 293 0.82 6.23 26.27
N GLU A 294 1.16 5.05 26.77
CA GLU A 294 1.70 3.95 25.99
C GLU A 294 0.95 2.66 26.33
N ILE A 295 0.56 1.90 25.30
CA ILE A 295 -0.07 0.58 25.45
C ILE A 295 0.65 -0.43 24.55
N THR A 296 0.54 -1.71 24.92
CA THR A 296 1.01 -2.82 24.09
C THR A 296 -0.18 -3.64 23.60
N ILE A 297 -0.27 -3.85 22.29
CA ILE A 297 -1.24 -4.75 21.66
C ILE A 297 -0.51 -5.89 20.96
N GLY A 298 -1.14 -7.06 20.89
CA GLY A 298 -0.63 -8.18 20.10
C GLY A 298 -1.08 -8.11 18.65
N LEU A 299 -0.20 -8.49 17.73
CA LEU A 299 -0.57 -8.86 16.36
C LEU A 299 -0.17 -10.31 16.14
N VAL A 300 -1.17 -11.20 16.08
CA VAL A 300 -0.98 -12.63 15.84
C VAL A 300 -1.12 -12.89 14.34
N GLY A 301 -0.01 -13.25 13.70
CA GLY A 301 0.08 -13.38 12.25
C GLY A 301 0.91 -14.58 11.79
N LYS A 302 0.78 -14.91 10.52
CA LYS A 302 1.58 -15.93 9.83
C LYS A 302 2.91 -15.37 9.36
N TYR A 303 2.95 -14.10 8.96
CA TYR A 303 4.08 -13.44 8.30
C TYR A 303 4.75 -12.38 9.17
N VAL A 304 4.99 -12.67 10.46
CA VAL A 304 5.45 -11.63 11.41
C VAL A 304 6.95 -11.31 11.34
N GLU A 305 7.75 -12.15 10.66
CA GLU A 305 9.19 -11.92 10.47
C GLU A 305 9.46 -10.72 9.54
N LEU A 306 8.59 -10.52 8.55
CA LEU A 306 8.60 -9.33 7.70
C LEU A 306 7.37 -8.48 8.04
N GLN A 307 7.59 -7.39 8.79
CA GLN A 307 6.51 -6.49 9.21
C GLN A 307 5.78 -5.84 8.03
N ASP A 308 6.43 -5.69 6.87
CA ASP A 308 5.82 -5.15 5.65
C ASP A 308 4.71 -6.03 5.07
N ALA A 309 4.65 -7.32 5.46
CA ALA A 309 3.52 -8.19 5.12
C ALA A 309 2.19 -7.75 5.77
N TYR A 310 2.26 -6.85 6.77
CA TYR A 310 1.12 -6.28 7.48
C TYR A 310 1.22 -4.75 7.56
N LYS A 311 1.83 -4.12 6.54
CA LYS A 311 2.16 -2.69 6.55
C LYS A 311 0.94 -1.82 6.80
N SER A 312 -0.16 -2.00 6.06
CA SER A 312 -1.38 -1.21 6.22
C SER A 312 -2.02 -1.37 7.60
N ILE A 313 -1.96 -2.56 8.20
CA ILE A 313 -2.43 -2.79 9.56
C ILE A 313 -1.56 -2.01 10.56
N SER A 314 -0.24 -2.09 10.42
CA SER A 314 0.68 -1.33 11.29
C SER A 314 0.47 0.18 11.19
N GLU A 315 0.25 0.70 9.98
CA GLU A 315 0.02 2.13 9.77
C GLU A 315 -1.34 2.58 10.34
N ALA A 316 -2.39 1.76 10.21
CA ALA A 316 -3.68 2.03 10.82
C ALA A 316 -3.59 2.11 12.36
N ILE A 317 -2.80 1.22 12.98
CA ILE A 317 -2.51 1.25 14.42
C ILE A 317 -1.77 2.53 14.81
N ILE A 318 -0.75 2.93 14.04
CA ILE A 318 -0.01 4.18 14.27
C ILE A 318 -0.96 5.39 14.18
N HIS A 319 -1.85 5.41 13.18
CA HIS A 319 -2.81 6.49 12.99
C HIS A 319 -3.83 6.57 14.13
N ALA A 320 -4.36 5.43 14.56
CA ALA A 320 -5.24 5.34 15.71
C ALA A 320 -4.54 5.81 16.99
N GLY A 321 -3.27 5.42 17.19
CA GLY A 321 -2.43 5.88 18.30
C GLY A 321 -2.27 7.40 18.31
N ALA A 322 -1.84 7.98 17.18
CA ALA A 322 -1.68 9.43 17.04
C ALA A 322 -3.00 10.19 17.24
N LYS A 323 -4.13 9.66 16.76
CA LYS A 323 -5.45 10.27 17.00
C LYS A 323 -5.82 10.32 18.49
N ASN A 324 -5.40 9.33 19.26
CA ASN A 324 -5.66 9.19 20.70
C ASN A 324 -4.52 9.70 21.59
N SER A 325 -3.52 10.37 21.02
CA SER A 325 -2.28 10.77 21.72
C SER A 325 -1.69 9.59 22.53
N CYS A 326 -1.70 8.39 21.95
CA CYS A 326 -1.28 7.14 22.57
C CYS A 326 -0.22 6.48 21.69
N LYS A 327 0.89 6.07 22.29
CA LYS A 327 1.87 5.23 21.62
C LYS A 327 1.45 3.79 21.71
N VAL A 328 1.18 3.18 20.56
CA VAL A 328 0.83 1.77 20.47
C VAL A 328 2.07 0.96 20.11
N LYS A 329 2.56 0.15 21.04
CA LYS A 329 3.59 -0.85 20.79
C LYS A 329 2.93 -2.12 20.28
N VAL A 330 3.34 -2.57 19.09
CA VAL A 330 2.87 -3.83 18.52
C VAL A 330 3.83 -4.95 18.94
N ASN A 331 3.30 -5.92 19.68
CA ASN A 331 3.98 -7.18 19.94
C ASN A 331 3.64 -8.15 18.80
N TRP A 332 4.62 -8.45 17.96
CA TRP A 332 4.47 -9.32 16.80
C TRP A 332 4.63 -10.78 17.23
N ILE A 333 3.57 -11.57 17.09
CA ILE A 333 3.55 -12.94 17.61
C ILE A 333 3.26 -13.91 16.46
N HIS A 334 4.16 -14.88 16.29
CA HIS A 334 4.00 -15.89 15.25
C HIS A 334 2.90 -16.87 15.65
N ALA A 335 1.88 -17.04 14.81
CA ALA A 335 0.71 -17.86 15.13
C ALA A 335 1.09 -19.33 15.43
N GLU A 336 2.09 -19.89 14.75
CA GLU A 336 2.56 -21.27 15.00
C GLU A 336 3.23 -21.47 16.36
N GLU A 337 3.63 -20.40 17.04
CA GLU A 337 4.22 -20.51 18.38
C GLU A 337 3.17 -20.58 19.50
N ILE A 338 1.89 -20.40 19.17
CA ILE A 338 0.78 -20.40 20.14
C ILE A 338 0.08 -21.75 20.12
N ASN A 339 -0.10 -22.32 21.31
CA ASN A 339 -0.90 -23.51 21.56
C ASN A 339 -1.57 -23.40 22.95
N ASN A 340 -2.40 -24.40 23.28
CA ASN A 340 -3.20 -24.41 24.50
C ASN A 340 -2.40 -24.38 25.80
N THR A 341 -1.13 -24.78 25.77
CA THR A 341 -0.26 -24.79 26.97
C THR A 341 0.46 -23.47 27.20
N ASN A 342 0.62 -22.63 26.17
CA ASN A 342 1.45 -21.43 26.26
C ASN A 342 0.73 -20.11 25.88
N ALA A 343 -0.53 -20.17 25.43
CA ALA A 343 -1.30 -18.97 25.06
C ALA A 343 -1.35 -17.94 26.20
N ALA A 344 -1.54 -18.39 27.45
CA ALA A 344 -1.58 -17.52 28.62
C ALA A 344 -0.27 -16.75 28.84
N GLU A 345 0.88 -17.39 28.60
CA GLU A 345 2.20 -16.77 28.72
C GLU A 345 2.44 -15.80 27.56
N LYS A 346 2.22 -16.25 26.31
CA LYS A 346 2.48 -15.46 25.09
C LYS A 346 1.60 -14.22 24.98
N LEU A 347 0.39 -14.26 25.54
CA LEU A 347 -0.60 -13.17 25.45
C LEU A 347 -0.69 -12.33 26.75
N ALA A 348 0.13 -12.63 27.75
CA ALA A 348 0.11 -11.92 29.03
C ALA A 348 0.41 -10.41 28.86
N GLY A 349 -0.37 -9.58 29.57
CA GLY A 349 -0.14 -8.13 29.66
C GLY A 349 -0.58 -7.31 28.43
N LEU A 350 -1.05 -7.96 27.36
CA LEU A 350 -1.56 -7.27 26.18
C LEU A 350 -2.91 -6.59 26.47
N LYS A 351 -3.11 -5.37 25.96
CA LYS A 351 -4.36 -4.59 26.14
C LYS A 351 -5.41 -4.85 25.06
N GLY A 352 -5.06 -5.65 24.07
CA GLY A 352 -5.90 -6.09 22.98
C GLY A 352 -5.05 -6.88 21.99
N VAL A 353 -5.70 -7.71 21.18
CA VAL A 353 -5.02 -8.54 20.18
C VAL A 353 -5.74 -8.48 18.85
N LEU A 354 -4.97 -8.20 17.80
CA LEU A 354 -5.39 -8.29 16.42
C LEU A 354 -4.95 -9.64 15.85
N VAL A 355 -5.90 -10.41 15.32
CA VAL A 355 -5.59 -11.63 14.55
C VAL A 355 -5.59 -11.28 13.07
N ALA A 356 -4.39 -11.34 12.49
CA ALA A 356 -4.12 -10.84 11.16
C ALA A 356 -4.67 -11.78 10.07
N PRO A 357 -4.89 -11.27 8.84
CA PRO A 357 -5.27 -12.12 7.71
C PRO A 357 -4.13 -13.07 7.31
N GLY A 358 -4.45 -14.04 6.47
CA GLY A 358 -3.48 -14.97 5.88
C GLY A 358 -4.16 -15.95 4.92
N PHE A 359 -3.40 -16.48 3.97
CA PHE A 359 -3.85 -17.52 3.06
C PHE A 359 -3.28 -18.88 3.47
N GLY A 360 -4.07 -19.93 3.28
CA GLY A 360 -3.70 -21.32 3.61
C GLY A 360 -3.73 -21.66 5.10
N ASP A 361 -3.43 -22.92 5.39
CA ASP A 361 -3.63 -23.62 6.66
C ASP A 361 -2.60 -23.30 7.76
N ARG A 362 -1.39 -22.92 7.35
CA ARG A 362 -0.27 -22.67 8.27
C ARG A 362 -0.63 -21.64 9.36
N GLY A 363 -0.48 -22.04 10.63
CA GLY A 363 -0.73 -21.18 11.80
C GLY A 363 -2.21 -21.02 12.20
N MET A 364 -3.14 -21.76 11.59
CA MET A 364 -4.57 -21.64 11.88
C MET A 364 -4.93 -22.02 13.33
N GLU A 365 -4.47 -23.17 13.82
CA GLU A 365 -4.81 -23.64 15.17
C GLU A 365 -4.29 -22.68 16.27
N GLY A 366 -3.13 -22.05 16.07
CA GLY A 366 -2.62 -21.04 16.99
C GLY A 366 -3.47 -19.76 17.01
N LYS A 367 -4.09 -19.38 15.87
CA LYS A 367 -5.08 -18.29 15.83
C LYS A 367 -6.36 -18.67 16.58
N ILE A 368 -6.87 -19.87 16.38
CA ILE A 368 -8.07 -20.38 17.08
C ILE A 368 -7.82 -20.39 18.59
N GLU A 369 -6.67 -20.89 19.04
CA GLU A 369 -6.33 -20.94 20.46
C GLU A 369 -6.13 -19.53 21.04
N THR A 370 -5.53 -18.62 20.28
CA THR A 370 -5.47 -17.20 20.65
C THR A 370 -6.86 -16.65 20.93
N ILE A 371 -7.79 -16.82 19.99
CA ILE A 371 -9.15 -16.27 20.10
C ILE A 371 -9.90 -16.86 21.29
N LYS A 372 -9.76 -18.17 21.52
CA LYS A 372 -10.32 -18.83 22.69
C LYS A 372 -9.83 -18.19 23.98
N TYR A 373 -8.51 -18.02 24.13
CA TYR A 373 -7.92 -17.38 25.30
C TYR A 373 -8.44 -15.96 25.50
N LEU A 374 -8.52 -15.16 24.43
CA LEU A 374 -9.03 -13.78 24.50
C LEU A 374 -10.48 -13.75 24.97
N ARG A 375 -11.35 -14.59 24.37
CA ARG A 375 -12.78 -14.70 24.70
C ARG A 375 -13.00 -15.10 26.15
N GLU A 376 -12.24 -16.07 26.65
CA GLU A 376 -12.38 -16.60 28.01
C GLU A 376 -11.84 -15.63 29.08
N ASN A 377 -10.95 -14.71 28.69
CA ASN A 377 -10.31 -13.76 29.61
C ASN A 377 -10.76 -12.29 29.41
N ASN A 378 -11.78 -12.04 28.58
CA ASN A 378 -12.30 -10.70 28.27
C ASN A 378 -11.21 -9.72 27.79
N ILE A 379 -10.33 -10.18 26.90
CA ILE A 379 -9.26 -9.35 26.31
C ILE A 379 -9.73 -8.87 24.92
N PRO A 380 -9.78 -7.55 24.64
CA PRO A 380 -10.29 -7.02 23.38
C PRO A 380 -9.66 -7.68 22.14
N PHE A 381 -10.52 -8.02 21.18
CA PHE A 381 -10.16 -8.76 19.96
C PHE A 381 -10.57 -7.99 18.70
N PHE A 382 -9.70 -8.03 17.68
CA PHE A 382 -10.05 -7.58 16.34
C PHE A 382 -9.54 -8.57 15.29
N GLY A 383 -10.45 -9.19 14.55
CA GLY A 383 -10.13 -10.20 13.54
C GLY A 383 -10.37 -9.69 12.13
N ILE A 384 -9.35 -9.73 11.27
CA ILE A 384 -9.46 -9.27 9.88
C ILE A 384 -9.45 -10.49 8.95
N CYS A 385 -10.48 -10.62 8.10
CA CYS A 385 -10.61 -11.68 7.09
C CYS A 385 -10.45 -13.08 7.72
N LEU A 386 -9.31 -13.77 7.53
CA LEU A 386 -9.04 -15.05 8.20
C LEU A 386 -9.14 -14.94 9.73
N GLY A 387 -8.88 -13.78 10.33
CA GLY A 387 -9.10 -13.55 11.76
C GLY A 387 -10.58 -13.66 12.16
N MET A 388 -11.50 -13.14 11.34
CA MET A 388 -12.95 -13.29 11.55
C MET A 388 -13.39 -14.74 11.33
N GLN A 389 -12.90 -15.39 10.27
CA GLN A 389 -13.16 -16.82 10.01
C GLN A 389 -12.68 -17.70 11.17
N SER A 390 -11.49 -17.42 11.71
CA SER A 390 -10.94 -18.14 12.87
C SER A 390 -11.81 -17.97 14.12
N ALA A 391 -12.41 -16.79 14.31
CA ALA A 391 -13.32 -16.55 15.43
C ALA A 391 -14.62 -17.35 15.31
N VAL A 392 -15.19 -17.43 14.11
CA VAL A 392 -16.38 -18.25 13.83
C VAL A 392 -16.09 -19.73 14.10
N ILE A 393 -14.93 -20.23 13.66
CA ILE A 393 -14.49 -21.61 13.90
C ILE A 393 -14.29 -21.88 15.40
N GLU A 394 -13.58 -21.00 16.10
CA GLU A 394 -13.35 -21.10 17.56
C GLU A 394 -14.68 -21.19 18.32
N TYR A 395 -15.59 -20.26 18.04
CA TYR A 395 -16.88 -20.16 18.71
C TYR A 395 -17.74 -21.40 18.44
N SER A 396 -17.71 -21.91 17.21
CA SER A 396 -18.41 -23.14 16.82
C SER A 396 -17.88 -24.37 17.56
N ARG A 397 -16.55 -24.51 17.71
CA ARG A 397 -15.92 -25.64 18.40
C ARG A 397 -16.14 -25.63 19.91
N ASN A 398 -16.07 -24.45 20.52
CA ASN A 398 -16.00 -24.32 21.98
C ASN A 398 -17.33 -23.92 22.61
N VAL A 399 -18.14 -23.07 21.98
CA VAL A 399 -19.42 -22.61 22.52
C VAL A 399 -20.58 -23.45 21.98
N LEU A 400 -20.66 -23.68 20.67
CA LEU A 400 -21.70 -24.55 20.09
C LEU A 400 -21.43 -26.05 20.29
N GLY A 401 -20.17 -26.43 20.53
CA GLY A 401 -19.77 -27.83 20.72
C GLY A 401 -19.58 -28.62 19.42
N LEU A 402 -19.55 -27.96 18.26
CA LEU A 402 -19.27 -28.57 16.96
C LEU A 402 -17.76 -28.83 16.84
N LYS A 403 -17.28 -29.94 17.42
CA LYS A 403 -15.83 -30.23 17.56
C LYS A 403 -15.08 -30.28 16.23
N ASP A 404 -15.75 -30.70 15.17
CA ASP A 404 -15.16 -30.81 13.83
C ASP A 404 -15.33 -29.51 13.00
N ALA A 405 -15.88 -28.43 13.57
CA ALA A 405 -16.13 -27.20 12.84
C ALA A 405 -14.84 -26.63 12.23
N ASN A 406 -14.87 -26.32 10.93
CA ASN A 406 -13.72 -25.79 10.22
C ASN A 406 -14.12 -25.01 8.95
N SER A 407 -13.10 -24.44 8.28
CA SER A 407 -13.19 -23.96 6.90
C SER A 407 -12.92 -25.10 5.93
N THR A 408 -13.68 -25.19 4.84
CA THR A 408 -13.39 -26.12 3.74
C THR A 408 -12.10 -25.77 2.99
N GLU A 409 -11.54 -24.57 3.19
CA GLU A 409 -10.19 -24.22 2.73
C GLU A 409 -9.12 -25.08 3.42
N MET A 410 -9.31 -25.33 4.71
CA MET A 410 -8.29 -25.94 5.58
C MET A 410 -8.56 -27.43 5.81
N ASN A 411 -9.83 -27.80 5.93
CA ASN A 411 -10.27 -29.18 6.05
C ASN A 411 -11.48 -29.42 5.12
N PRO A 412 -11.25 -29.87 3.87
CA PRO A 412 -12.32 -30.16 2.92
C PRO A 412 -13.33 -31.22 3.40
N ASP A 413 -12.90 -32.12 4.28
CA ASP A 413 -13.70 -33.25 4.77
C ASP A 413 -14.45 -32.95 6.09
N THR A 414 -14.44 -31.69 6.55
CA THR A 414 -15.14 -31.30 7.79
C THR A 414 -16.63 -31.61 7.70
N SER A 415 -17.16 -32.27 8.74
CA SER A 415 -18.59 -32.51 8.92
C SER A 415 -19.36 -31.25 9.35
N ALA A 416 -18.65 -30.18 9.73
CA ALA A 416 -19.23 -28.91 10.15
C ALA A 416 -18.55 -27.70 9.45
N PRO A 417 -18.79 -27.50 8.13
CA PRO A 417 -18.19 -26.42 7.35
C PRO A 417 -18.81 -25.06 7.66
N VAL A 418 -18.43 -24.46 8.79
CA VAL A 418 -18.94 -23.15 9.24
C VAL A 418 -18.40 -21.99 8.40
N ILE A 419 -17.28 -22.21 7.72
CA ILE A 419 -16.74 -21.35 6.66
C ILE A 419 -16.66 -22.19 5.38
N ASN A 420 -17.23 -21.73 4.27
CA ASN A 420 -17.30 -22.51 3.04
C ASN A 420 -17.33 -21.62 1.79
N LEU A 421 -17.02 -22.21 0.62
CA LEU A 421 -17.39 -21.63 -0.67
C LEU A 421 -18.90 -21.75 -0.86
N MET A 422 -19.54 -20.66 -1.29
CA MET A 422 -20.98 -20.68 -1.56
C MET A 422 -21.26 -21.49 -2.83
N ALA A 423 -22.44 -22.14 -2.91
CA ALA A 423 -22.80 -22.99 -4.05
C ALA A 423 -22.78 -22.22 -5.39
N GLU A 424 -23.19 -20.95 -5.39
CA GLU A 424 -23.13 -20.05 -6.54
C GLU A 424 -21.69 -19.74 -6.98
N GLN A 425 -20.71 -19.78 -6.06
CA GLN A 425 -19.29 -19.66 -6.39
C GLN A 425 -18.73 -20.98 -6.93
N MET A 426 -19.26 -22.14 -6.51
CA MET A 426 -18.78 -23.44 -6.99
C MET A 426 -19.04 -23.67 -8.49
N GLU A 427 -20.15 -23.16 -9.05
CA GLU A 427 -20.39 -23.16 -10.51
C GLU A 427 -19.43 -22.23 -11.28
N ILE A 428 -18.84 -21.24 -10.60
CA ILE A 428 -17.90 -20.26 -11.17
C ILE A 428 -16.44 -20.75 -11.07
N ILE A 429 -16.15 -21.80 -10.28
CA ILE A 429 -14.80 -22.41 -10.17
C ILE A 429 -14.30 -22.89 -11.55
N GLU A 430 -15.18 -23.44 -12.39
CA GLU A 430 -14.83 -23.86 -13.76
C GLU A 430 -14.40 -22.70 -14.66
N LYS A 431 -14.70 -21.46 -14.27
CA LYS A 431 -14.35 -20.22 -15.00
C LYS A 431 -13.28 -19.36 -14.29
N GLY A 432 -12.73 -19.83 -13.16
CA GLY A 432 -11.59 -19.19 -12.47
C GLY A 432 -11.91 -17.95 -11.63
N GLY A 433 -13.19 -17.66 -11.31
CA GLY A 433 -13.63 -16.35 -10.80
C GLY A 433 -14.32 -16.34 -9.43
N THR A 434 -13.78 -17.00 -8.40
CA THR A 434 -14.43 -17.06 -7.07
C THR A 434 -13.93 -16.04 -6.04
N MET A 435 -12.94 -15.22 -6.38
CA MET A 435 -12.34 -14.28 -5.43
C MET A 435 -13.14 -12.97 -5.35
N ARG A 436 -13.57 -12.61 -4.14
CA ARG A 436 -14.08 -11.26 -3.84
C ARG A 436 -12.90 -10.32 -3.68
N LEU A 437 -12.77 -9.40 -4.64
CA LEU A 437 -11.76 -8.36 -4.67
C LEU A 437 -12.42 -6.98 -4.73
N GLY A 438 -11.91 -6.04 -3.94
CA GLY A 438 -12.32 -4.64 -3.99
C GLY A 438 -13.44 -4.30 -3.03
N ALA A 439 -14.09 -3.16 -3.24
CA ALA A 439 -15.09 -2.61 -2.35
C ALA A 439 -16.42 -3.36 -2.45
N TYR A 440 -16.95 -3.82 -1.31
CA TYR A 440 -18.29 -4.41 -1.18
C TYR A 440 -19.12 -3.64 -0.17
N ASP A 441 -20.42 -3.57 -0.41
CA ASP A 441 -21.38 -2.94 0.50
C ASP A 441 -21.60 -3.81 1.75
N CYS A 442 -21.71 -3.18 2.91
CA CYS A 442 -22.07 -3.83 4.16
C CYS A 442 -23.05 -2.95 4.95
N GLN A 443 -24.19 -3.53 5.32
CA GLN A 443 -25.19 -2.90 6.15
C GLN A 443 -25.00 -3.34 7.60
N LEU A 444 -24.79 -2.35 8.48
CA LEU A 444 -24.56 -2.54 9.90
C LEU A 444 -25.88 -2.56 10.68
N THR A 445 -25.92 -3.43 11.68
CA THR A 445 -27.03 -3.50 12.65
C THR A 445 -26.94 -2.33 13.62
N GLU A 446 -28.02 -1.56 13.76
CA GLU A 446 -28.08 -0.43 14.69
C GLU A 446 -27.78 -0.88 16.13
N GLY A 447 -26.94 -0.11 16.82
CA GLY A 447 -26.52 -0.40 18.20
C GLY A 447 -25.35 -1.39 18.34
N SER A 448 -24.91 -2.03 17.26
CA SER A 448 -23.68 -2.85 17.23
C SER A 448 -22.42 -2.03 17.53
N ASN A 449 -21.32 -2.69 17.88
CA ASN A 449 -20.04 -2.02 18.11
C ASN A 449 -19.45 -1.49 16.80
N ALA A 450 -19.63 -2.21 15.68
CA ALA A 450 -19.30 -1.70 14.36
C ALA A 450 -20.08 -0.41 14.04
N TYR A 451 -21.41 -0.40 14.24
CA TYR A 451 -22.23 0.78 14.01
C TYR A 451 -21.76 1.99 14.81
N LYS A 452 -21.46 1.81 16.11
CA LYS A 452 -20.94 2.88 16.98
C LYS A 452 -19.58 3.41 16.50
N SER A 453 -18.75 2.55 15.91
CA SER A 453 -17.41 2.91 15.43
C SER A 453 -17.45 3.67 14.10
N TYR A 454 -18.28 3.22 13.14
CA TYR A 454 -18.45 3.88 11.85
C TYR A 454 -19.36 5.11 11.91
N ASN A 455 -20.29 5.14 12.87
CA ASN A 455 -21.35 6.14 13.01
C ASN A 455 -22.20 6.28 11.72
N LYS A 456 -22.43 5.15 11.04
CA LYS A 456 -23.18 5.01 9.78
C LYS A 456 -23.80 3.61 9.70
N ASN A 457 -24.98 3.50 9.07
CA ASN A 457 -25.63 2.21 8.80
C ASN A 457 -24.99 1.49 7.61
N ASP A 458 -24.80 2.20 6.49
CA ASP A 458 -24.25 1.63 5.27
C ASP A 458 -22.77 2.01 5.12
N ILE A 459 -21.92 1.00 5.00
CA ILE A 459 -20.47 1.14 4.82
C ILE A 459 -20.01 0.36 3.59
N SER A 460 -18.76 0.58 3.21
CA SER A 460 -18.10 -0.22 2.18
C SER A 460 -16.66 -0.50 2.58
N GLU A 461 -16.23 -1.75 2.44
CA GLU A 461 -14.90 -2.22 2.79
C GLU A 461 -14.29 -3.06 1.68
N ARG A 462 -12.95 -3.13 1.64
CA ARG A 462 -12.22 -3.88 0.62
C ARG A 462 -12.04 -5.35 1.02
N HIS A 463 -12.39 -6.25 0.11
CA HIS A 463 -12.28 -7.69 0.32
C HIS A 463 -11.12 -8.29 -0.48
N ARG A 464 -10.54 -9.36 0.08
CA ARG A 464 -9.57 -10.25 -0.57
C ARG A 464 -9.68 -11.66 0.01
N HIS A 465 -10.78 -12.34 -0.29
CA HIS A 465 -11.00 -13.74 0.10
C HIS A 465 -11.95 -14.45 -0.86
N ARG A 466 -12.05 -15.77 -0.70
CA ARG A 466 -12.96 -16.64 -1.46
C ARG A 466 -14.01 -17.30 -0.58
N PHE A 467 -13.61 -17.68 0.63
CA PHE A 467 -14.45 -18.43 1.57
C PHE A 467 -15.29 -17.48 2.40
N GLU A 468 -16.53 -17.89 2.65
CA GLU A 468 -17.58 -17.09 3.27
C GLU A 468 -18.10 -17.77 4.54
N PHE A 469 -18.74 -16.99 5.39
CA PHE A 469 -19.54 -17.53 6.49
C PHE A 469 -20.68 -18.39 5.94
N ASN A 470 -20.83 -19.62 6.45
CA ASN A 470 -21.90 -20.50 6.03
C ASN A 470 -23.21 -20.14 6.76
N ASN A 471 -24.12 -19.49 6.02
CA ASN A 471 -25.42 -19.03 6.54
C ASN A 471 -26.29 -20.14 7.16
N ASN A 472 -26.05 -21.42 6.85
CA ASN A 472 -26.75 -22.54 7.50
C ASN A 472 -26.52 -22.60 9.02
N TYR A 473 -25.38 -22.07 9.49
CA TYR A 473 -25.03 -22.04 10.92
C TYR A 473 -25.39 -20.71 11.60
N LYS A 474 -25.91 -19.73 10.85
CA LYS A 474 -26.17 -18.37 11.35
C LYS A 474 -27.08 -18.37 12.57
N ALA A 475 -28.24 -19.02 12.45
CA ALA A 475 -29.26 -19.02 13.50
C ALA A 475 -28.74 -19.65 14.81
N ASP A 476 -27.98 -20.74 14.71
CA ASP A 476 -27.41 -21.42 15.88
C ASP A 476 -26.33 -20.56 16.55
N LEU A 477 -25.45 -19.94 15.75
CA LEU A 477 -24.40 -19.03 16.24
C LEU A 477 -24.99 -17.78 16.92
N GLU A 478 -26.01 -17.16 16.31
CA GLU A 478 -26.70 -16.00 16.89
C GLU A 478 -27.39 -16.35 18.20
N LYS A 479 -28.05 -17.52 18.26
CA LYS A 479 -28.69 -18.01 19.49
C LYS A 479 -27.68 -18.28 20.61
N ALA A 480 -26.47 -18.70 20.26
CA ALA A 480 -25.38 -18.92 21.23
C ALA A 480 -24.70 -17.61 21.68
N GLY A 481 -24.83 -16.53 20.91
CA GLY A 481 -24.37 -15.19 21.29
C GLY A 481 -23.37 -14.53 20.33
N LEU A 482 -22.99 -15.20 19.23
CA LEU A 482 -22.17 -14.61 18.16
C LEU A 482 -23.11 -14.02 17.10
N ILE A 483 -23.24 -12.70 17.08
CA ILE A 483 -24.21 -12.00 16.24
C ILE A 483 -23.59 -11.55 14.93
N ALA A 484 -24.25 -11.81 13.80
CA ALA A 484 -23.88 -11.22 12.52
C ALA A 484 -24.36 -9.75 12.47
N THR A 485 -23.46 -8.82 12.76
CA THR A 485 -23.80 -7.39 12.86
C THR A 485 -23.57 -6.61 11.57
N GLY A 486 -22.90 -7.19 10.59
CA GLY A 486 -22.69 -6.60 9.26
C GLY A 486 -23.02 -7.61 8.17
N ILE A 487 -23.92 -7.24 7.27
CA ILE A 487 -24.42 -8.12 6.20
C ILE A 487 -24.39 -7.38 4.87
N ASN A 488 -23.93 -8.03 3.81
CA ASN A 488 -24.06 -7.49 2.46
C ASN A 488 -25.53 -7.50 2.03
N PRO A 489 -26.14 -6.34 1.71
CA PRO A 489 -27.57 -6.27 1.41
C PRO A 489 -27.97 -6.96 0.11
N LYS A 490 -27.02 -7.20 -0.81
CA LYS A 490 -27.30 -7.81 -2.12
C LYS A 490 -27.12 -9.33 -2.08
N THR A 491 -26.07 -9.81 -1.42
CA THR A 491 -25.69 -11.23 -1.43
C THR A 491 -26.06 -11.96 -0.13
N ASN A 492 -26.48 -11.23 0.90
CA ASN A 492 -26.77 -11.76 2.24
C ASN A 492 -25.55 -12.48 2.87
N LEU A 493 -24.33 -12.10 2.46
CA LEU A 493 -23.09 -12.59 3.05
C LEU A 493 -22.84 -11.88 4.38
N VAL A 494 -22.36 -12.62 5.38
CA VAL A 494 -21.97 -12.05 6.68
C VAL A 494 -20.57 -11.48 6.56
N GLU A 495 -20.45 -10.17 6.81
CA GLU A 495 -19.19 -9.42 6.70
C GLU A 495 -18.59 -9.13 8.09
N ILE A 496 -19.43 -9.01 9.12
CA ILE A 496 -19.00 -8.69 10.49
C ILE A 496 -19.75 -9.57 11.48
N VAL A 497 -19.02 -10.14 12.44
CA VAL A 497 -19.56 -10.85 13.60
C VAL A 497 -19.06 -10.23 14.89
N GLU A 498 -19.92 -10.18 15.91
CA GLU A 498 -19.62 -9.60 17.21
C GLU A 498 -20.18 -10.46 18.34
N ILE A 499 -19.54 -10.42 19.51
CA ILE A 499 -20.14 -10.88 20.77
C ILE A 499 -20.49 -9.62 21.56
N PRO A 500 -21.77 -9.22 21.65
CA PRO A 500 -22.15 -7.92 22.25
C PRO A 500 -21.70 -7.73 23.70
N THR A 501 -21.52 -8.83 24.44
CA THR A 501 -21.10 -8.81 25.85
C THR A 501 -19.59 -8.79 26.04
N HIS A 502 -18.80 -9.00 24.99
CA HIS A 502 -17.34 -9.00 25.05
C HIS A 502 -16.81 -7.56 24.90
N PRO A 503 -15.80 -7.14 25.69
CA PRO A 503 -15.25 -5.79 25.63
C PRO A 503 -14.52 -5.46 24.33
#